data_AF-A0A8T4QTG3-F1
#
_entry.id   AF-A0A8T4QTG3-F1
#
_cell.length_a   1.000
_cell.length_b   1.000
_cell.length_c   1.000
_cell.angle_alpha   90.00
_cell.angle_beta   90.00
_cell.angle_gamma   90.00
#
_symmetry.space_group_name_H-M   'P 1'
#
loop_
_entity.id
_entity.type
_entity.pdbx_description
1 polymer ?
#
loop_
_entity_poly.entity_id
_entity_poly.type
_entity_poly.pdbx_seq_one_letter_code
_entity_poly.pdbx_strand_id
1 'polypeptide(L)'
;MVMREQDKHFLWAIFYGTALILFWKGIWEGVGGLPYIENAWVSLFVGFAMLTLSGMIFRELDPLGSMEKKVLKNMHYVHEHPRKEEFHFKYYDHAQKKNLTIKAENLKHIEKGVLIFHDKGQEIFIPVHRIQEIWHKGKLHWKL
;
A
#
# COMPACT_ATOMS: atom_id res chain seq x y z
N MET A 1 4.00 -26.28 0.02
CA MET A 1 3.24 -25.14 -0.55
C MET A 1 3.80 -23.86 0.07
N VAL A 2 4.48 -23.03 -0.72
CA VAL A 2 5.04 -21.75 -0.24
C VAL A 2 3.94 -20.69 -0.41
N MET A 3 3.47 -20.12 0.70
CA MET A 3 2.40 -19.12 0.74
C MET A 3 2.88 -17.81 0.07
N ARG A 4 2.09 -17.22 -0.82
CA ARG A 4 2.45 -15.95 -1.50
C ARG A 4 2.55 -14.82 -0.47
N GLU A 5 3.43 -13.86 -0.70
CA GLU A 5 3.66 -12.74 0.23
C GLU A 5 2.39 -11.94 0.49
N GLN A 6 1.56 -11.78 -0.55
CA GLN A 6 0.25 -11.14 -0.47
C GLN A 6 -0.73 -11.88 0.46
N ASP A 7 -0.73 -13.21 0.47
CA ASP A 7 -1.59 -14.02 1.35
C ASP A 7 -1.16 -13.89 2.82
N LYS A 8 0.15 -13.78 3.06
CA LYS A 8 0.68 -13.52 4.40
C LYS A 8 0.23 -12.15 4.92
N HIS A 9 0.34 -11.11 4.09
CA HIS A 9 -0.13 -9.78 4.46
C HIS A 9 -1.63 -9.74 4.72
N PHE A 10 -2.42 -10.48 3.94
CA PHE A 10 -3.86 -10.60 4.16
C PHE A 10 -4.20 -11.31 5.49
N LEU A 11 -3.53 -12.42 5.80
CA LEU A 11 -3.69 -13.13 7.07
C LEU A 11 -3.28 -12.26 8.27
N TRP A 12 -2.17 -11.53 8.15
CA TRP A 12 -1.74 -10.57 9.16
C TRP A 12 -2.78 -9.46 9.36
N ALA A 13 -3.37 -8.93 8.29
CA ALA A 13 -4.41 -7.90 8.38
C ALA A 13 -5.65 -8.41 9.15
N ILE A 14 -6.10 -9.64 8.87
CA ILE A 14 -7.21 -10.26 9.61
C ILE A 14 -6.85 -10.47 11.08
N PHE A 15 -5.62 -10.93 11.35
CA PHE A 15 -5.15 -11.15 12.71
C PHE A 15 -5.09 -9.83 13.49
N TYR A 16 -4.54 -8.77 12.91
CA TYR A 16 -4.51 -7.43 13.52
C TYR A 16 -5.92 -6.87 13.76
N GLY A 17 -6.83 -7.01 12.79
CA GLY A 17 -8.21 -6.57 12.96
C GLY A 17 -8.92 -7.30 14.09
N THR A 18 -8.76 -8.62 14.16
CA THR A 18 -9.34 -9.46 15.22
C THR A 18 -8.74 -9.10 16.58
N ALA A 19 -7.42 -8.94 16.67
CA ALA A 19 -6.73 -8.56 17.90
C ALA A 19 -7.17 -7.17 18.40
N LEU A 20 -7.35 -6.20 17.49
CA LEU A 20 -7.84 -4.87 17.82
C LEU A 20 -9.26 -4.91 18.40
N ILE A 21 -10.15 -5.69 17.79
CA ILE A 21 -11.53 -5.87 18.27
C ILE A 21 -11.53 -6.49 19.67
N LEU A 22 -10.75 -7.56 19.89
CA LEU A 22 -10.65 -8.23 21.18
C LEU A 22 -10.02 -7.33 22.25
N PHE A 23 -9.01 -6.54 21.89
CA PHE A 23 -8.38 -5.56 22.75
C PHE A 23 -9.39 -4.50 23.23
N TRP A 24 -10.15 -3.90 22.31
CA TRP A 24 -11.15 -2.90 22.67
C TRP A 24 -12.33 -3.48 23.43
N LYS A 25 -12.75 -4.71 23.10
CA LYS A 25 -13.75 -5.44 23.88
C LYS A 25 -13.28 -5.65 25.33
N GLY A 26 -12.03 -6.08 25.51
CA GLY A 26 -11.45 -6.28 26.84
C GLY A 26 -11.33 -4.97 27.63
N ILE A 27 -10.94 -3.88 26.96
CA ILE A 27 -10.96 -2.54 27.57
C ILE A 27 -12.39 -2.18 27.96
N TRP A 28 -13.40 -2.39 27.12
CA TRP A 28 -14.79 -2.04 27.44
C TRP A 28 -15.36 -2.86 28.61
N GLU A 29 -15.05 -4.15 28.68
CA GLU A 29 -15.44 -5.00 29.81
C GLU A 29 -14.76 -4.57 31.12
N GLY A 30 -13.47 -4.21 31.08
CA GLY A 30 -12.74 -3.72 32.25
C GLY A 30 -13.14 -2.31 32.68
N VAL A 31 -13.38 -1.44 31.70
CA VAL A 31 -13.81 -0.04 31.90
C VAL A 31 -15.25 -0.09 32.43
N GLY A 32 -16.16 -0.87 31.83
CA GLY A 32 -17.56 -1.03 32.25
C GLY A 32 -17.82 -1.42 33.71
N GLY A 33 -16.82 -1.94 34.42
CA GLY A 33 -16.87 -2.19 35.86
C GLY A 33 -16.54 -0.98 36.75
N LEU A 34 -16.15 0.16 36.18
CA LEU A 34 -15.80 1.37 36.91
C LEU A 34 -17.04 2.25 37.18
N PRO A 35 -17.23 2.74 38.42
CA PRO A 35 -18.42 3.53 38.81
C PRO A 35 -18.52 4.90 38.11
N TYR A 36 -17.50 5.32 37.35
CA TYR A 36 -17.44 6.64 36.71
C TYR A 36 -17.92 6.66 35.25
N ILE A 37 -18.24 5.50 34.65
CA ILE A 37 -18.68 5.42 33.25
C ILE A 37 -20.12 5.83 33.02
N GLU A 38 -20.95 5.72 34.05
CA GLU A 38 -22.32 6.22 34.01
C GLU A 38 -22.36 7.73 33.72
N ASN A 39 -21.25 8.45 33.96
CA ASN A 39 -21.08 9.82 33.53
C ASN A 39 -20.91 9.88 32.00
N ALA A 40 -21.90 10.45 31.32
CA ALA A 40 -21.93 10.62 29.87
C ALA A 40 -20.67 11.30 29.30
N TRP A 41 -20.06 12.24 30.02
CA TRP A 41 -18.84 12.92 29.57
C TRP A 41 -17.61 12.02 29.59
N VAL A 42 -17.51 11.14 30.58
CA VAL A 42 -16.43 10.15 30.68
C VAL A 42 -16.57 9.13 29.56
N SER A 43 -17.78 8.63 29.33
CA SER A 43 -18.07 7.72 28.22
C SER A 43 -17.77 8.34 26.85
N LEU A 44 -18.12 9.62 26.65
CA LEU A 44 -17.83 10.35 25.42
C LEU A 44 -16.32 10.54 25.21
N PHE A 45 -15.58 10.90 26.27
CA PHE A 45 -14.12 11.05 26.19
C PHE A 45 -13.42 9.73 25.89
N VAL A 46 -13.85 8.64 26.53
CA VAL A 46 -13.33 7.29 26.24
C VAL A 46 -13.62 6.91 24.79
N GLY A 47 -14.84 7.15 24.30
CA GLY A 47 -15.21 6.90 22.90
C GLY A 47 -14.35 7.68 21.89
N PHE A 48 -14.12 8.97 22.15
CA PHE A 48 -13.21 9.78 21.32
C PHE A 48 -11.77 9.30 21.38
N ALA A 49 -11.26 8.94 22.56
CA ALA A 49 -9.93 8.37 22.71
C ALA A 49 -9.80 7.07 21.92
N MET A 50 -10.79 6.17 21.98
CA MET A 50 -10.82 4.93 21.19
C MET A 50 -10.80 5.19 19.69
N LEU A 51 -11.63 6.12 19.20
CA LEU A 51 -11.68 6.48 17.78
C LEU A 51 -10.34 7.04 17.30
N THR A 52 -9.73 7.92 18.09
CA THR A 52 -8.47 8.57 17.75
C THR A 52 -7.31 7.57 17.75
N LEU A 53 -7.23 6.72 18.78
CA LEU A 53 -6.22 5.67 18.90
C LEU A 53 -6.41 4.60 17.82
N SER A 54 -7.65 4.18 17.54
CA SER A 54 -7.95 3.23 16.47
C SER A 54 -7.54 3.79 15.11
N GLY A 55 -7.86 5.06 14.82
CA GLY A 55 -7.44 5.71 13.59
C GLY A 55 -5.90 5.80 13.46
N MET A 56 -5.20 6.07 14.56
CA MET A 56 -3.74 6.11 14.59
C MET A 56 -3.12 4.73 14.35
N ILE A 57 -3.64 3.71 15.04
CA ILE A 57 -3.21 2.31 14.90
C ILE A 57 -3.49 1.81 13.48
N PHE A 58 -4.66 2.10 12.91
CA PHE A 58 -4.96 1.76 11.51
C PHE A 58 -3.99 2.42 10.52
N ARG A 59 -3.61 3.68 10.77
CA ARG A 59 -2.68 4.41 9.89
C ARG A 59 -1.25 3.83 9.94
N GLU A 60 -0.84 3.31 11.09
CA GLU A 60 0.47 2.65 11.25
C GLU A 60 0.47 1.20 10.77
N LEU A 61 -0.65 0.49 10.95
CA LEU A 61 -0.76 -0.92 10.61
C LEU A 61 -1.19 -1.17 9.17
N ASP A 62 -1.57 -0.15 8.38
CA ASP A 62 -2.01 -0.30 6.99
C ASP A 62 -0.97 -1.08 6.15
N PRO A 63 -1.17 -2.40 5.96
CA PRO A 63 -0.15 -3.26 5.37
C PRO A 63 -0.08 -3.02 3.86
N LEU A 64 -1.19 -2.57 3.26
CA LEU A 64 -1.33 -2.27 1.84
C LEU A 64 -0.67 -0.93 1.49
N GLY A 65 -0.90 0.10 2.32
CA GLY A 65 -0.25 1.40 2.15
C GLY A 65 1.28 1.34 2.25
N SER A 66 1.84 0.38 3.00
CA SER A 66 3.29 0.18 3.10
C SER A 66 3.91 -0.36 1.79
N MET A 67 3.19 -1.23 1.07
CA MET A 67 3.65 -1.76 -0.22
C MET A 67 3.63 -0.66 -1.27
N GLU A 68 2.51 0.04 -1.44
CA GLU A 68 2.42 1.14 -2.41
C GLU A 68 3.50 2.20 -2.19
N LYS A 69 3.77 2.58 -0.94
CA LYS A 69 4.87 3.51 -0.60
C LYS A 69 6.26 2.97 -0.99
N LYS A 70 6.52 1.67 -0.77
CA LYS A 70 7.79 1.04 -1.17
C LYS A 70 7.94 0.99 -2.69
N VAL A 71 6.87 0.64 -3.41
CA VAL A 71 6.87 0.65 -4.87
C VAL A 71 7.10 2.07 -5.38
N LEU A 72 6.37 3.06 -4.85
CA LEU A 72 6.52 4.46 -5.22
C LEU A 72 7.96 4.95 -5.01
N LYS A 73 8.59 4.60 -3.88
CA LYS A 73 10.00 4.91 -3.60
C LYS A 73 10.94 4.28 -4.63
N ASN A 74 10.72 3.03 -5.00
CA ASN A 74 11.49 2.37 -6.05
C ASN A 74 11.26 3.02 -7.42
N MET A 75 10.04 3.46 -7.73
CA MET A 75 9.74 4.16 -8.97
C MET A 75 10.43 5.54 -9.04
N HIS A 76 10.42 6.30 -7.94
CA HIS A 76 11.18 7.54 -7.84
C HIS A 76 12.68 7.32 -8.03
N TYR A 77 13.23 6.27 -7.42
CA TYR A 77 14.63 5.89 -7.63
C TYR A 77 14.94 5.60 -9.10
N VAL A 78 14.08 4.85 -9.81
CA VAL A 78 14.27 4.57 -11.25
C VAL A 78 14.15 5.85 -12.08
N HIS A 79 13.24 6.75 -11.74
CA HIS A 79 13.03 8.01 -12.45
C HIS A 79 14.22 8.97 -12.34
N GLU A 80 14.82 9.07 -11.15
CA GLU A 80 15.98 9.92 -10.87
C GLU A 80 17.32 9.25 -11.26
N HIS A 81 17.28 7.98 -11.68
CA HIS A 81 18.51 7.25 -12.00
C HIS A 81 19.19 7.85 -13.24
N PRO A 82 20.52 8.10 -13.20
CA PRO A 82 21.25 8.68 -14.33
C PRO A 82 21.31 7.78 -15.58
N ARG A 83 20.86 6.53 -15.45
CA ARG A 83 20.76 5.54 -16.54
C ARG A 83 19.37 4.93 -16.64
N LYS A 84 18.34 5.76 -16.59
CA LYS A 84 16.94 5.31 -16.64
C LYS A 84 16.63 4.49 -17.90
N GLU A 85 17.34 4.70 -19.00
CA GLU A 85 17.22 3.98 -20.25
C GLU A 85 17.53 2.47 -20.15
N GLU A 86 18.28 2.05 -19.13
CA GLU A 86 18.61 0.65 -18.87
C GLU A 86 17.49 -0.10 -18.12
N PHE A 87 16.45 0.61 -17.68
CA PHE A 87 15.32 0.07 -16.93
C PHE A 87 14.10 -0.20 -17.83
N HIS A 88 13.44 -1.32 -17.59
CA HIS A 88 12.23 -1.74 -18.26
C HIS A 88 11.15 -2.07 -17.24
N PHE A 89 9.96 -1.52 -17.46
CA PHE A 89 8.76 -1.82 -16.68
C PHE A 89 7.89 -2.81 -17.44
N LYS A 90 7.45 -3.86 -16.75
CA LYS A 90 6.46 -4.80 -17.28
C LYS A 90 5.16 -4.60 -16.52
N TYR A 91 4.09 -4.34 -17.26
CA TYR A 91 2.77 -4.09 -16.70
C TYR A 91 1.72 -4.93 -17.41
N TYR A 92 0.62 -5.20 -16.71
CA TYR A 92 -0.53 -5.90 -17.29
C TYR A 92 -1.52 -4.89 -17.88
N ASP A 93 -1.75 -4.99 -19.19
CA ASP A 93 -2.79 -4.25 -19.88
C ASP A 93 -4.10 -5.04 -19.84
N HIS A 94 -5.10 -4.52 -19.12
CA HIS A 94 -6.42 -5.12 -19.03
C HIS A 94 -7.23 -5.04 -20.33
N ALA A 95 -7.02 -4.00 -21.14
CA ALA A 95 -7.72 -3.85 -22.42
C ALA A 95 -7.26 -4.92 -23.41
N GLN A 96 -5.95 -5.18 -23.44
CA GLN A 96 -5.34 -6.17 -24.34
C GLN A 96 -5.20 -7.56 -23.70
N LYS A 97 -5.46 -7.69 -22.39
CA LYS A 97 -5.28 -8.89 -21.56
C LYS A 97 -3.87 -9.50 -21.66
N LYS A 98 -2.85 -8.65 -21.82
CA LYS A 98 -1.46 -9.08 -22.07
C LYS A 98 -0.47 -8.27 -21.22
N ASN A 99 0.68 -8.87 -20.95
CA ASN A 99 1.81 -8.16 -20.33
C ASN A 99 2.57 -7.39 -21.40
N LEU A 100 2.70 -6.08 -21.21
CA LEU A 100 3.46 -5.20 -22.08
C LEU A 100 4.70 -4.69 -21.34
N THR A 101 5.76 -4.45 -22.10
CA THR A 101 7.02 -3.91 -21.57
C THR A 101 7.22 -2.51 -22.12
N ILE A 102 7.48 -1.55 -21.23
CA ILE A 102 7.79 -0.16 -21.58
C ILE A 102 9.16 0.23 -21.01
N LYS A 103 9.92 1.02 -21.76
CA LYS A 103 11.21 1.55 -21.30
C LYS A 103 10.97 2.66 -20.28
N ALA A 104 11.77 2.69 -19.22
CA ALA A 104 11.69 3.74 -18.21
C ALA A 104 12.18 5.10 -18.73
N GLU A 105 12.92 5.14 -19.84
CA GLU A 105 13.31 6.38 -20.53
C GLU A 105 12.09 7.25 -20.86
N ASN A 106 11.01 6.61 -21.30
CA ASN A 106 9.76 7.24 -21.69
C ASN A 106 8.94 7.76 -20.49
N LEU A 107 9.37 7.50 -19.25
CA LEU A 107 8.72 8.00 -18.04
C LEU A 107 8.93 9.51 -17.93
N LYS A 108 7.84 10.27 -18.06
CA LYS A 108 7.84 11.73 -18.00
C LYS A 108 7.74 12.23 -16.56
N HIS A 109 6.75 11.76 -15.82
CA HIS A 109 6.58 12.08 -14.40
C HIS A 109 5.74 11.02 -13.67
N ILE A 110 5.75 11.10 -12.33
CA ILE A 110 4.99 10.26 -11.43
C ILE A 110 4.02 11.15 -10.67
N GLU A 111 2.72 10.87 -10.73
CA GLU A 111 1.70 11.69 -10.08
C GLU A 111 0.68 10.83 -9.34
N LYS A 112 0.53 11.06 -8.02
CA LYS A 112 -0.49 10.41 -7.17
C LYS A 112 -0.60 8.87 -7.34
N GLY A 113 0.52 8.17 -7.52
CA GLY A 113 0.52 6.71 -7.71
C GLY A 113 0.22 6.25 -9.14
N VAL A 114 0.32 7.15 -10.11
CA VAL A 114 0.22 6.87 -11.55
C VAL A 114 1.53 7.28 -12.22
N LEU A 115 2.02 6.41 -13.10
CA LEU A 115 3.20 6.62 -13.93
C LEU A 115 2.75 7.10 -15.29
N ILE A 116 3.30 8.23 -15.74
CA ILE A 116 2.91 8.86 -16.99
C ILE A 116 4.06 8.70 -17.97
N PHE A 117 3.82 7.87 -18.98
CA PHE A 117 4.78 7.59 -20.04
C PHE A 117 4.40 8.34 -21.31
N HIS A 118 5.39 8.80 -22.05
CA HIS A 118 5.20 9.33 -23.39
C HIS A 118 5.74 8.32 -24.41
N ASP A 119 4.85 7.61 -25.10
CA ASP A 119 5.24 6.64 -26.13
C ASP A 119 4.54 6.97 -27.44
N LYS A 120 5.31 7.10 -28.53
CA LYS A 120 4.81 7.34 -29.89
C LYS A 120 3.82 8.52 -30.03
N GLY A 121 4.06 9.60 -29.30
CA GLY A 121 3.23 10.81 -29.35
C GLY A 121 1.95 10.74 -28.52
N GLN A 122 1.75 9.68 -27.74
CA GLN A 122 0.61 9.53 -26.81
C GLN A 122 1.10 9.46 -25.37
N GLU A 123 0.31 10.03 -24.46
CA GLU A 123 0.52 9.87 -23.02
C GLU A 123 -0.21 8.63 -22.51
N ILE A 124 0.53 7.73 -21.86
CA ILE A 124 0.02 6.48 -21.30
C ILE A 124 0.07 6.60 -19.78
N PHE A 125 -1.08 6.37 -19.16
CA PHE A 125 -1.26 6.45 -17.71
C PHE A 125 -1.31 5.03 -17.13
N ILE A 126 -0.28 4.66 -16.36
CA ILE A 126 -0.15 3.33 -15.78
C ILE A 126 -0.18 3.45 -14.26
N PRO A 127 -1.26 3.01 -13.59
CA PRO A 127 -1.29 2.94 -12.14
C PRO A 127 -0.17 2.04 -11.60
N VAL A 128 0.47 2.46 -10.49
CA VAL A 128 1.63 1.75 -9.92
C VAL A 128 1.29 0.30 -9.54
N HIS A 129 0.07 0.03 -9.06
CA HIS A 129 -0.40 -1.32 -8.73
C HIS A 129 -0.48 -2.28 -9.94
N ARG A 130 -0.40 -1.78 -11.18
CA ARG A 130 -0.40 -2.61 -12.39
C ARG A 130 0.99 -3.02 -12.86
N ILE A 131 2.05 -2.45 -12.28
CA ILE A 131 3.41 -2.87 -12.58
C ILE A 131 3.67 -4.20 -11.89
N GLN A 132 4.06 -5.19 -12.69
CA GLN A 132 4.38 -6.52 -12.21
C GLN A 132 5.87 -6.69 -11.96
N GLU A 133 6.72 -6.13 -12.83
CA GLU A 133 8.17 -6.35 -12.77
C GLU A 133 8.93 -5.09 -13.20
N ILE A 134 10.04 -4.81 -12.52
CA ILE A 134 11.06 -3.84 -12.93
C ILE A 134 12.33 -4.61 -13.24
N TRP A 135 12.82 -4.46 -14.46
CA TRP A 135 14.04 -5.08 -14.95
C TRP A 135 15.10 -4.01 -15.19
N HIS A 136 16.35 -4.30 -14.88
CA HIS A 136 17.49 -3.44 -15.16
C HIS A 136 18.61 -4.30 -15.74
N LYS A 137 19.05 -4.00 -16.97
CA LYS A 137 20.07 -4.80 -17.69
C LYS A 137 19.78 -6.31 -17.71
N GLY A 138 18.51 -6.69 -17.86
CA GLY A 138 18.08 -8.09 -17.87
C GLY A 138 18.08 -8.78 -16.50
N LYS A 139 18.38 -8.06 -15.41
CA LYS A 139 18.19 -8.55 -14.04
C LYS A 139 16.87 -8.03 -13.46
N LEU A 140 16.12 -8.92 -12.82
CA LEU A 140 14.90 -8.57 -12.10
C LEU A 140 15.28 -7.79 -10.84
N HIS A 141 14.92 -6.50 -10.79
CA HIS A 141 15.17 -5.63 -9.65
C HIS A 141 14.01 -5.59 -8.68
N TRP A 142 12.78 -5.79 -9.17
CA TRP A 142 11.58 -5.78 -8.36
C TRP A 142 10.47 -6.57 -9.04
N LYS A 143 9.63 -7.23 -8.23
CA LYS A 143 8.47 -8.00 -8.68
C LYS A 143 7.34 -7.89 -7.66
N LEU A 144 6.11 -7.73 -8.17
CA LEU A 144 4.86 -7.83 -7.42
C LEU A 144 4.43 -9.29 -7.26
#